data_AF-A0A382PCY5-F1
#
_entry.id   AF-A0A382PCY5-F1
#
_cell.length_a   1.000
_cell.length_b   1.000
_cell.length_c   1.000
_cell.angle_alpha   90.00
_cell.angle_beta   90.00
_cell.angle_gamma   90.00
#
_symmetry.space_group_name_H-M   'P 1'
#
loop_
_entity.id
_entity.type
_entity.pdbx_description
1 polymer ?
#
loop_
_entity_poly.entity_id
_entity_poly.type
_entity_poly.pdbx_seq_one_letter_code
_entity_poly.pdbx_strand_id
1 'polypeptide(L)'
;MSPKEIARRFDYPSEDLFEDLWDVVQMIGVAPFGPGDMLLAQVDDDWVHIEYSSWFARPMTLRPEEVLRLLAAGQSVAEFST
;
A
#
# COMPACT_ATOMS: atom_id res chain seq x y z
N MET A 1 4.55 -4.25 -10.28
CA MET A 1 5.89 -3.62 -10.46
C MET A 1 6.92 -4.61 -9.97
N SER A 2 8.11 -4.72 -10.57
CA SER A 2 9.09 -5.67 -10.05
C SER A 2 9.61 -5.25 -8.67
N PRO A 3 9.96 -6.20 -7.77
CA PRO A 3 10.56 -5.91 -6.47
C PRO A 3 11.76 -4.96 -6.56
N LYS A 4 12.64 -5.17 -7.55
CA LYS A 4 13.79 -4.28 -7.81
C LYS A 4 13.37 -2.85 -8.13
N GLU A 5 12.31 -2.68 -8.92
CA GLU A 5 11.80 -1.36 -9.24
C GLU A 5 11.11 -0.70 -8.04
N ILE A 6 10.40 -1.46 -7.20
CA ILE A 6 9.80 -0.98 -5.95
C ILE A 6 10.90 -0.47 -5.01
N ALA A 7 11.90 -1.30 -4.71
CA ALA A 7 13.02 -0.93 -3.84
C ALA A 7 13.70 0.37 -4.31
N ARG A 8 13.99 0.47 -5.62
CA ARG A 8 14.58 1.68 -6.21
C ARG A 8 13.64 2.89 -6.16
N ARG A 9 12.35 2.71 -6.46
CA ARG A 9 11.40 3.82 -6.58
C ARG A 9 11.04 4.43 -5.23
N PHE A 10 10.96 3.60 -4.20
CA PHE A 10 10.55 3.99 -2.86
C PHE A 10 11.72 4.10 -1.87
N ASP A 11 12.96 4.00 -2.36
CA ASP A 11 14.18 3.99 -1.54
C ASP A 11 14.08 3.00 -0.37
N TYR A 12 13.60 1.79 -0.68
CA TYR A 12 13.30 0.75 0.30
C TYR A 12 14.43 -0.29 0.37
N PRO A 13 14.82 -0.78 1.56
CA PRO A 13 15.80 -1.86 1.70
C PRO A 13 15.36 -3.10 0.94
N SER A 14 16.19 -3.57 0.01
CA SER A 14 15.83 -4.71 -0.86
C SER A 14 15.79 -6.02 -0.09
N GLU A 15 16.58 -6.09 0.99
CA GLU A 15 16.65 -7.21 1.93
C GLU A 15 15.34 -7.40 2.72
N ASP A 16 14.65 -6.30 3.06
CA ASP A 16 13.46 -6.32 3.90
C ASP A 16 12.17 -6.44 3.05
N LEU A 17 12.23 -6.03 1.78
CA LEU A 17 11.06 -5.88 0.91
C LEU A 17 10.17 -7.13 0.86
N PHE A 18 10.74 -8.34 0.75
CA PHE A 18 9.94 -9.55 0.66
C PHE A 18 9.27 -9.92 1.99
N GLU A 19 9.96 -9.69 3.11
CA GLU A 19 9.41 -9.90 4.44
C GLU A 19 8.24 -8.94 4.66
N ASP A 20 8.42 -7.66 4.37
CA ASP A 20 7.36 -6.67 4.58
C ASP A 20 6.18 -6.84 3.62
N LEU A 21 6.44 -7.23 2.36
CA LEU A 21 5.37 -7.60 1.42
C LEU A 21 4.51 -8.73 1.94
N TRP A 22 5.08 -9.67 2.69
CA TRP A 22 4.38 -10.83 3.22
C TRP A 22 3.76 -10.58 4.60
N ASP A 23 4.52 -10.01 5.52
CA ASP A 23 4.16 -9.91 6.94
C ASP A 23 3.40 -8.62 7.28
N VAL A 24 3.59 -7.55 6.49
CA VAL A 24 3.02 -6.23 6.79
C VAL A 24 1.89 -5.89 5.83
N VAL A 25 2.12 -6.01 4.52
CA VAL A 25 1.19 -5.46 3.51
C VAL A 25 0.47 -6.51 2.65
N GLN A 26 0.70 -7.81 2.90
CA GLN A 26 0.07 -8.89 2.13
C GLN A 26 -1.46 -8.78 2.12
N MET A 27 -2.06 -8.52 3.28
CA MET A 27 -3.51 -8.42 3.42
C MET A 27 -3.88 -7.20 4.26
N ILE A 28 -4.29 -6.13 3.59
CA ILE A 28 -4.73 -4.89 4.24
C ILE A 28 -6.21 -4.71 3.96
N GLY A 29 -7.01 -4.39 4.98
CA GLY A 29 -8.43 -4.15 4.76
C GLY A 29 -9.05 -3.24 5.78
N VAL A 30 -10.36 -3.11 5.68
CA VAL A 30 -11.18 -2.43 6.68
C VAL A 30 -11.94 -3.45 7.50
N ALA A 31 -12.22 -3.13 8.77
CA ALA A 31 -13.14 -3.93 9.57
C ALA A 31 -14.50 -4.04 8.85
N PRO A 32 -15.10 -5.23 8.71
CA PRO A 32 -14.85 -6.45 9.48
C PRO A 32 -13.82 -7.45 8.90
N PHE A 33 -13.06 -7.06 7.88
CA PHE A 33 -12.03 -7.90 7.22
C PHE A 33 -12.59 -9.13 6.48
N GLY A 34 -13.75 -8.99 5.85
CA GLY A 34 -14.31 -10.03 4.98
C GLY A 34 -13.65 -10.05 3.60
N PRO A 35 -13.91 -11.07 2.76
CA PRO A 35 -13.33 -11.17 1.41
C PRO A 35 -13.58 -9.96 0.50
N GLY A 36 -14.66 -9.20 0.75
CA GLY A 36 -14.99 -7.97 0.05
C GLY A 36 -14.30 -6.71 0.59
N ASP A 37 -13.60 -6.81 1.72
CA ASP A 37 -13.10 -5.68 2.50
C ASP A 37 -11.56 -5.62 2.56
N MET A 38 -10.89 -6.53 1.84
CA MET A 38 -9.44 -6.72 1.84
C MET A 38 -8.82 -6.36 0.47
N LEU A 39 -7.62 -5.83 0.51
CA LEU A 39 -6.69 -5.70 -0.59
C LEU A 39 -5.59 -6.73 -0.39
N LEU A 40 -5.17 -7.35 -1.50
CA LEU A 40 -4.20 -8.44 -1.49
C LEU A 40 -2.97 -8.03 -2.30
N ALA A 41 -1.80 -8.01 -1.64
CA ALA A 41 -0.51 -7.84 -2.29
C ALA A 41 0.13 -9.22 -2.51
N GLN A 42 0.50 -9.52 -3.74
CA GLN A 42 1.08 -10.80 -4.13
C GLN A 42 2.28 -10.59 -5.03
N VAL A 43 3.25 -11.49 -4.93
CA VAL A 43 4.39 -11.56 -5.84
C VAL A 43 4.22 -12.79 -6.71
N ASP A 44 4.20 -12.58 -8.02
CA ASP A 44 4.16 -13.65 -9.03
C ASP A 44 5.15 -13.32 -10.15
N ASP A 45 5.97 -14.28 -10.57
CA ASP A 45 6.97 -14.13 -11.64
C ASP A 45 7.77 -12.81 -11.63
N ASP A 46 8.36 -12.45 -10.47
CA ASP A 46 9.12 -11.20 -10.25
C ASP A 46 8.30 -9.91 -10.44
N TRP A 47 6.98 -10.00 -10.23
CA TRP A 47 6.06 -8.88 -10.30
C TRP A 47 5.14 -8.82 -9.09
N VAL A 48 5.10 -7.64 -8.46
CA VAL A 48 4.14 -7.36 -7.38
C VAL A 48 2.82 -6.87 -7.97
N HIS A 49 1.77 -7.63 -7.67
CA HIS A 49 0.37 -7.36 -7.97
C HIS A 49 -0.35 -6.84 -6.73
N ILE A 50 -1.27 -5.89 -6.93
CA ILE A 50 -2.21 -5.44 -5.91
C ILE A 50 -3.61 -5.70 -6.44
N GLU A 51 -4.35 -6.58 -5.76
CA GLU A 51 -5.73 -6.89 -6.10
C GLU A 51 -6.69 -6.13 -5.18
N TYR A 52 -7.57 -5.34 -5.80
CA TYR A 52 -8.60 -4.58 -5.11
C TYR A 52 -9.87 -5.40 -4.97
N SER A 53 -10.39 -5.54 -3.74
CA SER A 53 -11.77 -5.97 -3.55
C SER A 53 -12.77 -4.88 -3.97
N SER A 54 -14.04 -5.26 -4.04
CA SER A 54 -15.16 -4.38 -4.40
C SER A 54 -15.34 -3.18 -3.46
N TRP A 55 -14.79 -3.23 -2.24
CA TRP A 55 -14.79 -2.10 -1.35
C TRP A 55 -13.87 -0.96 -1.81
N PHE A 56 -12.68 -1.31 -2.29
CA PHE A 56 -11.68 -0.34 -2.78
C PHE A 56 -11.92 0.10 -4.23
N ALA A 57 -12.84 -0.54 -4.95
CA ALA A 57 -13.21 -0.17 -6.33
C ALA A 57 -13.98 1.16 -6.42
N ARG A 58 -14.40 1.73 -5.28
CA ARG A 58 -15.17 2.98 -5.22
C ARG A 58 -14.22 4.15 -4.94
N PRO A 59 -14.38 5.30 -5.61
CA PRO A 59 -13.60 6.49 -5.27
C PRO A 59 -13.78 6.84 -3.79
N MET A 60 -12.67 7.08 -3.08
CA MET A 60 -12.74 7.57 -1.71
C MET A 60 -13.45 8.93 -1.67
N THR A 61 -14.57 9.00 -0.95
CA THR A 61 -15.26 10.27 -0.66
C THR A 61 -14.68 10.86 0.62
N LEU A 62 -13.65 11.69 0.49
CA LEU A 62 -13.02 12.39 1.61
C LEU A 62 -13.70 13.74 1.84
N ARG A 63 -13.94 14.09 3.11
CA ARG A 63 -14.31 15.44 3.52
C ARG A 63 -13.09 16.37 3.43
N PRO A 64 -13.28 17.70 3.29
CA PRO A 64 -12.15 18.64 3.16
C PRO A 64 -11.09 18.51 4.26
N GLU A 65 -11.50 18.28 5.51
CA GLU A 65 -10.60 18.06 6.64
C GLU A 65 -9.81 16.75 6.55
N GLU A 66 -10.38 15.70 5.94
CA GLU A 66 -9.71 14.41 5.74
C GLU A 66 -8.67 14.51 4.63
N VAL A 67 -8.95 15.30 3.58
CA VAL A 67 -7.97 15.63 2.53
C VAL A 67 -6.77 16.35 3.12
N LEU A 68 -7.00 17.37 3.96
CA LEU A 68 -5.89 18.10 4.62
C LEU A 68 -5.05 17.19 5.50
N ARG A 69 -5.68 16.29 6.26
CA ARG A 69 -4.97 15.31 7.09
C ARG A 69 -4.16 14.31 6.25
N LEU A 70 -4.72 13.82 5.14
CA LEU A 70 -4.03 12.91 4.24
C LEU A 70 -2.82 13.58 3.57
N LEU A 71 -2.97 14.83 3.13
CA LEU A 71 -1.88 15.62 2.56
C LEU A 71 -0.76 15.84 3.57
N ALA A 72 -1.09 16.29 4.79
CA ALA A 72 -0.11 16.51 5.83
C ALA A 72 0.64 15.21 6.19
N ALA A 73 -0.08 14.09 6.34
CA ALA A 73 0.54 12.79 6.60
C ALA A 73 1.47 12.35 5.46
N GLY A 74 1.04 12.54 4.21
CA GLY A 74 1.85 12.21 3.03
C GLY A 74 3.12 13.07 2.94
N GLN A 75 3.04 14.36 3.25
CA GLN A 75 4.20 15.25 3.31
C GLN A 75 5.17 14.83 4.40
N SER A 76 4.68 14.54 5.62
CA SER A 76 5.54 14.08 6.71
C SER A 76 6.31 12.81 6.36
N VAL A 77 5.65 11.83 5.72
CA VAL A 77 6.33 10.59 5.29
C VAL A 77 7.34 10.86 4.18
N ALA A 78 7.03 11.72 3.21
CA ALA A 78 7.94 12.08 2.14
C ALA A 78 9.18 12.85 2.63
N GLU A 79 9.03 13.67 3.66
CA GLU A 79 10.13 14.41 4.30
C GLU A 79 11.02 13.52 5.18
N PHE A 80 10.50 12.39 5.68
CA PHE A 80 11.25 11.42 6.48
C PHE A 80 12.33 10.66 5.68
N SER A 81 12.31 10.73 4.35
CA SER A 81 13.26 10.08 3.45
C SER A 81 14.47 10.98 3.08
N THR A 82 14.79 12.00 3.88
CA THR A 82 15.99 12.87 3.73
C THR A 82 16.91 12.73 4.92
#